data_AF-A0A373QE82-F1
#
_entry.id   AF-A0A373QE82-F1
#
_cell.length_a   1.000
_cell.length_b   1.000
_cell.length_c   1.000
_cell.angle_alpha   90.00
_cell.angle_beta   90.00
_cell.angle_gamma   90.00
#
_symmetry.space_group_name_H-M   'P 1'
#
loop_
_entity.id
_entity.type
_entity.pdbx_description
1 polymer ?
#
loop_
_entity_poly.entity_id
_entity_poly.type
_entity_poly.pdbx_seq_one_letter_code
_entity_poly.pdbx_strand_id
1 'polypeptide(L)'
;MKNYRKVISVIAVLIGLFVMSVSVSAADLAIIVVDGKAVVGNGTSGVAIVASYDEDGKLTKVVKEYVTESSSTVLNVKNGDKVMYWDGLETMNPLSDAVTVTDVISDEDKETIYEAAVDKALREALGKNKGKDMTELQKALALHDWLVMNCQYDVTVSRPNAHTAYGAIVEGYAVCDGYANAYNDLLGRVGVTATYVLGRKPVHLGEDPQLHAWNCVTIGGKKYHVDVTADDPVPDMLGTVSRGYFLVSDTVLNRSGYGDYATHCTDTTYEEYDMFTGFYMQFIWNDDIQKFYYIDMDKVKTTSDFTETLTPSSEENGAKPTSYIITEDSKYICFFRPSFVTSQSTVYLYSFETDKYYTYAIKNIKDVVFCRIRQKGNNIEVVRDYYKNNMPYIVNVVKTIPLPNDIRERNVTFDPNYSGGNITSCKYINNYWTDGEQAFADLTRNNFAFGGWYTEKGGGTKIENFEEISGDDVTLYAHWWGAWSISEDPTLTESGKAVRSLEGYPNVTEEITIPNLSDESVWTKKYTKPATMAAEGWVLYTSEYGNVKITLPKKDWEYGITYKDGSVYITVTEESSYIVRFKCGDNVGDRKVITNGAGEYRVMNPKDFTPSGTVTATLYDIEMNELATVEYEVE
;
A
#
# COMPACT_ATOMS: atom_id res chain seq x y z
N MET A 1 26.56 -23.57 74.22
CA MET A 1 26.91 -22.25 73.69
C MET A 1 25.66 -21.39 73.51
N LYS A 2 25.33 -20.61 74.57
CA LYS A 2 24.72 -19.26 74.61
C LYS A 2 23.49 -19.00 73.69
N ASN A 3 22.26 -19.08 74.21
CA ASN A 3 21.47 -18.04 74.95
C ASN A 3 21.00 -16.89 74.01
N TYR A 4 19.78 -16.33 74.01
CA TYR A 4 18.44 -16.55 74.58
C TYR A 4 17.56 -15.35 74.08
N ARG A 5 16.22 -15.53 73.98
CA ARG A 5 15.13 -14.48 74.06
C ARG A 5 14.98 -13.50 72.87
N LYS A 6 13.82 -12.90 72.54
CA LYS A 6 12.35 -13.10 72.72
C LYS A 6 11.70 -11.87 72.01
N VAL A 7 10.57 -12.05 71.32
CA VAL A 7 9.36 -11.18 71.27
C VAL A 7 9.31 -9.89 70.38
N ILE A 8 8.49 -9.98 69.30
CA ILE A 8 7.30 -9.19 68.86
C ILE A 8 7.35 -7.64 68.70
N SER A 9 7.01 -7.22 67.46
CA SER A 9 6.30 -6.02 66.92
C SER A 9 6.82 -4.58 67.11
N VAL A 10 6.91 -3.80 66.01
CA VAL A 10 5.90 -2.82 65.54
C VAL A 10 6.40 -2.11 64.25
N ILE A 11 5.44 -1.81 63.37
CA ILE A 11 5.50 -1.19 62.04
C ILE A 11 5.90 0.31 62.07
N ALA A 12 6.71 0.75 61.10
CA ALA A 12 6.69 2.09 60.48
C ALA A 12 7.36 1.99 59.08
N VAL A 13 6.59 1.62 58.04
CA VAL A 13 6.04 2.50 56.98
C VAL A 13 7.07 2.92 55.90
N LEU A 14 6.85 2.34 54.72
CA LEU A 14 7.16 2.76 53.34
C LEU A 14 8.25 3.82 53.12
N ILE A 15 9.37 3.44 52.50
CA ILE A 15 9.74 3.80 51.11
C ILE A 15 10.54 2.61 50.54
N GLY A 16 10.08 2.01 49.44
CA GLY A 16 10.73 0.87 48.80
C GLY A 16 12.06 1.26 48.16
N LEU A 17 13.15 0.72 48.68
CA LEU A 17 14.36 0.46 47.89
C LEU A 17 14.17 -0.90 47.19
N PHE A 18 13.94 -0.90 45.89
CA PHE A 18 14.29 -2.04 45.05
C PHE A 18 15.73 -1.82 44.57
N VAL A 19 16.68 -2.45 45.26
CA VAL A 19 18.03 -2.64 44.72
C VAL A 19 17.90 -3.75 43.68
N MET A 20 17.75 -3.38 42.40
CA MET A 20 17.93 -4.34 41.31
C MET A 20 19.42 -4.66 41.20
N SER A 21 19.74 -5.95 41.31
CA SER A 21 21.04 -6.50 40.96
C SER A 21 21.27 -6.37 39.46
N VAL A 22 21.88 -5.27 39.04
CA VAL A 22 22.40 -5.09 37.69
C VAL A 22 23.83 -5.61 37.67
N SER A 23 24.07 -6.72 36.97
CA SER A 23 25.42 -7.16 36.61
C SER A 23 25.93 -6.29 35.45
N VAL A 24 26.21 -5.03 35.74
CA VAL A 24 27.16 -4.18 35.02
C VAL A 24 28.37 -4.11 35.94
N SER A 25 29.58 -4.33 35.42
CA SER A 25 30.80 -4.26 36.23
C SER A 25 30.81 -2.95 37.02
N ALA A 26 30.77 -3.06 38.36
CA ALA A 26 30.56 -1.96 39.30
C ALA A 26 31.72 -0.95 39.40
N ALA A 27 32.45 -0.71 38.30
CA ALA A 27 33.62 0.15 38.26
C ALA A 27 33.37 1.51 37.58
N ASP A 28 32.30 1.71 36.81
CA ASP A 28 32.25 2.84 35.85
C ASP A 28 31.19 3.94 36.07
N LEU A 29 30.42 3.98 37.17
CA LEU A 29 29.68 5.20 37.57
C LEU A 29 29.60 5.34 39.09
N ALA A 30 30.43 6.23 39.67
CA ALA A 30 30.41 6.52 41.10
C ALA A 30 29.28 7.49 41.53
N ILE A 31 28.61 8.13 40.57
CA ILE A 31 27.52 9.09 40.79
C ILE A 31 26.36 8.73 39.85
N ILE A 32 25.17 8.51 40.41
CA ILE A 32 23.94 8.25 39.66
C ILE A 32 22.86 9.24 40.13
N VAL A 33 22.18 9.91 39.20
CA VAL A 33 21.13 10.89 39.51
C VAL A 33 19.79 10.41 38.96
N VAL A 34 18.80 10.25 39.83
CA VAL A 34 17.44 9.81 39.49
C VAL A 34 16.45 10.47 40.46
N ASP A 35 15.34 11.00 39.94
CA ASP A 35 14.20 11.52 40.73
C ASP A 35 14.59 12.47 41.88
N GLY A 36 15.41 13.48 41.56
CA GLY A 36 15.85 14.48 42.55
C GLY A 36 16.80 13.94 43.62
N LYS A 37 17.37 12.75 43.41
CA LYS A 37 18.36 12.14 44.30
C LYS A 37 19.63 11.76 43.55
N ALA A 38 20.77 12.03 44.17
CA ALA A 38 22.07 11.57 43.72
C ALA A 38 22.59 10.49 44.67
N VAL A 39 22.79 9.28 44.14
CA VAL A 39 23.46 8.19 44.83
C VAL A 39 24.94 8.26 44.52
N VAL A 40 25.78 8.32 45.55
CA VAL A 40 27.22 8.48 45.41
C VAL A 40 27.98 7.39 46.19
N GLY A 41 28.85 6.67 45.48
CA GLY A 41 29.71 5.63 46.04
C GLY A 41 30.15 4.61 44.98
N ASN A 42 31.38 4.11 45.10
CA ASN A 42 31.96 3.11 44.19
C ASN A 42 32.83 2.06 44.93
N GLY A 43 32.63 1.91 46.24
CA GLY A 43 33.45 1.03 47.08
C GLY A 43 34.78 1.61 47.54
N THR A 44 35.09 2.86 47.21
CA THR A 44 36.22 3.62 47.78
C THR A 44 35.68 4.59 48.83
N SER A 45 36.34 4.75 49.99
CA SER A 45 35.95 5.79 50.95
C SER A 45 36.20 7.18 50.37
N GLY A 46 35.30 8.13 50.64
CA GLY A 46 35.38 9.47 50.08
C GLY A 46 34.35 10.44 50.65
N VAL A 47 34.24 11.60 50.01
CA VAL A 47 33.25 12.65 50.33
C VAL A 47 32.42 12.94 49.10
N ALA A 48 31.11 12.72 49.21
CA ALA A 48 30.13 13.13 48.23
C ALA A 48 29.75 14.59 48.46
N ILE A 49 29.72 15.39 47.41
CA ILE A 49 29.46 16.84 47.48
C ILE A 49 28.38 17.20 46.48
N VAL A 50 27.35 17.91 46.94
CA VAL A 50 26.38 18.59 46.08
C VAL A 50 26.58 20.09 46.21
N ALA A 51 26.85 20.76 45.10
CA ALA A 51 26.96 22.21 44.99
C ALA A 51 25.75 22.75 44.20
N SER A 52 24.95 23.58 44.85
CA SER A 52 23.78 24.22 44.26
C SER A 52 24.04 25.68 43.90
N TYR A 53 23.46 26.11 42.79
CA TYR A 53 23.61 27.46 42.26
C TYR A 53 22.24 28.16 42.16
N ASP A 54 22.23 29.49 42.14
CA ASP A 54 21.07 30.29 41.73
C ASP A 54 21.05 30.51 40.20
N GLU A 55 20.03 31.22 39.71
CA GLU A 55 19.81 31.49 38.28
C GLU A 55 20.93 32.31 37.63
N ASP A 56 21.66 33.12 38.42
CA ASP A 56 22.82 33.89 37.97
C ASP A 56 24.13 33.08 38.00
N GLY A 57 24.04 31.79 38.35
CA GLY A 57 25.18 30.88 38.44
C GLY A 57 26.04 31.07 39.69
N LYS A 58 25.54 31.76 40.71
CA LYS A 58 26.26 31.93 41.98
C LYS A 58 25.97 30.77 42.93
N LEU A 59 27.03 30.24 43.54
CA LEU A 59 26.94 29.13 44.50
C LEU A 59 26.11 29.55 45.73
N THR A 60 25.03 28.83 46.01
CA THR A 60 24.09 29.11 47.11
C THR A 60 24.17 28.11 48.25
N LYS A 61 24.47 26.84 47.96
CA LYS A 61 24.51 25.77 48.97
C LYS A 61 25.55 24.71 48.61
N VAL A 62 26.22 24.18 49.64
CA VAL A 62 27.07 22.98 49.51
C VAL A 62 26.68 21.99 50.59
N VAL A 63 26.30 20.78 50.19
CA VAL A 63 26.07 19.64 51.08
C VAL A 63 27.22 18.65 50.92
N LYS A 64 27.71 18.10 52.03
CA LYS A 64 28.80 17.11 52.03
C LYS A 64 28.40 15.93 52.89
N GLU A 65 28.60 14.73 52.38
CA GLU A 65 28.36 13.48 53.11
C GLU A 65 29.55 12.54 52.96
N TYR A 66 29.91 11.86 54.05
CA TYR A 66 31.00 10.89 54.05
C TYR A 66 30.51 9.54 53.56
N VAL A 67 31.27 8.94 52.66
CA VAL A 67 31.03 7.60 52.11
C VAL A 67 32.18 6.70 52.53
N THR A 68 31.87 5.50 53.04
CA THR A 68 32.88 4.50 53.39
C THR A 68 32.99 3.44 52.29
N GLU A 69 34.08 2.67 52.28
CA GLU A 69 34.27 1.53 51.35
C GLU A 69 33.08 0.54 51.31
N SER A 70 32.29 0.46 52.38
CA SER A 70 31.15 -0.44 52.51
C SER A 70 29.77 0.23 52.36
N SER A 71 29.71 1.52 51.98
CA SER A 71 28.46 2.27 51.89
C SER A 71 28.35 3.14 50.63
N SER A 72 27.14 3.63 50.38
CA SER A 72 26.85 4.75 49.48
C SER A 72 26.02 5.78 50.26
N THR A 73 26.01 7.01 49.79
CA THR A 73 25.13 8.05 50.33
C THR A 73 24.13 8.52 49.29
N VAL A 74 22.99 9.04 49.75
CA VAL A 74 21.92 9.56 48.91
C VAL A 74 21.69 11.02 49.27
N LEU A 75 21.89 11.91 48.30
CA LEU A 75 21.79 13.35 48.46
C LEU A 75 20.61 13.88 47.66
N ASN A 76 19.81 14.78 48.23
CA ASN A 76 18.79 15.49 47.46
C ASN A 76 19.45 16.50 46.53
N VAL A 77 19.03 16.53 45.28
CA VAL A 77 19.57 17.39 44.23
C VAL A 77 18.45 17.99 43.38
N LYS A 78 18.73 19.11 42.73
CA LYS A 78 17.83 19.78 41.77
C LYS A 78 18.54 20.06 40.45
N ASN A 79 17.77 20.40 39.42
CA ASN A 79 18.29 20.81 38.12
C ASN A 79 19.33 21.94 38.28
N GLY A 80 20.49 21.79 37.63
CA GLY A 80 21.63 22.70 37.73
C GLY A 80 22.60 22.44 38.89
N ASP A 81 22.29 21.55 39.84
CA ASP A 81 23.25 21.16 40.87
C ASP A 81 24.45 20.42 40.26
N LYS A 82 25.63 20.55 40.90
CA LYS A 82 26.81 19.75 40.57
C LYS A 82 27.10 18.75 41.67
N VAL A 83 27.08 17.47 41.31
CA VAL A 83 27.43 16.36 42.20
C VAL A 83 28.87 15.94 41.93
N MET A 84 29.65 15.76 42.98
CA MET A 84 31.06 15.39 42.89
C MET A 84 31.42 14.35 43.94
N TYR A 85 32.43 13.53 43.65
CA TYR A 85 32.92 12.52 44.57
C TYR A 85 34.45 12.55 44.66
N TRP A 86 34.99 12.62 45.88
CA TRP A 86 36.41 12.92 46.13
C TRP A 86 36.99 11.97 47.18
N ASP A 87 38.28 11.64 47.09
CA ASP A 87 38.99 10.68 47.95
C ASP A 87 39.24 11.17 49.40
N GLY A 88 38.98 12.45 49.65
CA GLY A 88 39.11 13.09 50.96
C GLY A 88 39.43 14.58 50.84
N LEU A 89 39.39 15.31 51.97
CA LEU A 89 39.71 16.74 52.01
C LEU A 89 41.23 17.03 51.99
N GLU A 90 42.08 16.01 52.12
CA GLU A 90 43.54 16.16 52.22
C GLU A 90 44.24 16.08 50.85
N THR A 91 43.87 15.12 50.00
CA THR A 91 44.47 14.90 48.67
C THR A 91 43.67 15.52 47.54
N MET A 92 42.37 15.77 47.77
CA MET A 92 41.47 16.46 46.84
C MET A 92 41.52 15.88 45.42
N ASN A 93 41.61 14.56 45.27
CA ASN A 93 41.51 13.93 43.95
C ASN A 93 40.05 13.54 43.67
N PRO A 94 39.51 13.87 42.48
CA PRO A 94 38.20 13.39 42.09
C PRO A 94 38.23 11.87 41.93
N LEU A 95 37.32 11.18 42.61
CA LEU A 95 37.05 9.75 42.44
C LEU A 95 36.13 9.49 41.23
N SER A 96 35.49 10.53 40.71
CA SER A 96 34.74 10.51 39.45
C SER A 96 34.66 11.91 38.84
N ASP A 97 34.28 11.97 37.56
CA ASP A 97 33.88 13.23 36.94
C ASP A 97 32.67 13.83 37.68
N ALA A 98 32.62 15.16 37.69
CA ALA A 98 31.49 15.89 38.25
C ALA A 98 30.26 15.74 37.34
N VAL A 99 29.13 15.37 37.93
CA VAL A 99 27.85 15.28 37.21
C VAL A 99 27.09 16.58 37.41
N THR A 100 26.74 17.26 36.32
CA THR A 100 25.76 18.34 36.37
C THR A 100 24.38 17.71 36.27
N VAL A 101 23.54 17.96 37.25
CA VAL A 101 22.17 17.48 37.28
C VAL A 101 21.39 18.23 36.20
N THR A 102 21.01 17.52 35.15
CA THR A 102 20.03 17.97 34.18
C THR A 102 18.75 17.16 34.38
N ASP A 103 17.59 17.77 34.14
CA ASP A 103 16.31 17.06 34.01
C ASP A 103 15.67 16.52 35.31
N VAL A 104 15.86 17.20 36.45
CA VAL A 104 14.97 16.99 37.62
C VAL A 104 13.76 17.93 37.49
N ILE A 105 12.64 17.40 37.00
CA ILE A 105 11.34 18.08 37.03
C ILE A 105 10.87 18.09 38.48
N SER A 106 10.57 19.27 39.04
CA SER A 106 10.05 19.36 40.40
C SER A 106 8.64 18.76 40.51
N ASP A 107 8.20 18.38 41.72
CA ASP A 107 6.83 17.84 41.90
C ASP A 107 5.74 18.87 41.50
N GLU A 108 6.01 20.16 41.70
CA GLU A 108 5.11 21.26 41.28
C GLU A 108 5.05 21.40 39.75
N ASP A 109 6.19 21.21 39.08
CA ASP A 109 6.24 21.17 37.62
C ASP A 109 5.56 19.91 37.07
N LYS A 110 5.71 18.74 37.74
CA LYS A 110 5.02 17.50 37.35
C LYS A 110 3.51 17.64 37.46
N GLU A 111 2.99 18.25 38.52
CA GLU A 111 1.55 18.51 38.65
C GLU A 111 1.05 19.45 37.56
N THR A 112 1.79 20.53 37.27
CA THR A 112 1.42 21.48 36.21
C THR A 112 1.41 20.82 34.83
N ILE A 113 2.42 19.98 34.53
CA ILE A 113 2.49 19.19 33.30
C ILE A 113 1.32 18.20 33.23
N TYR A 114 1.03 17.52 34.34
CA TYR A 114 -0.06 16.56 34.43
C TYR A 114 -1.42 17.22 34.16
N GLU A 115 -1.71 18.34 34.83
CA GLU A 115 -2.94 19.11 34.63
C GLU A 115 -3.10 19.60 33.19
N ALA A 116 -2.01 20.07 32.57
CA ALA A 116 -2.02 20.46 31.16
C ALA A 116 -2.27 19.27 30.22
N ALA A 117 -1.68 18.11 30.51
CA ALA A 117 -1.87 16.90 29.73
C ALA A 117 -3.30 16.33 29.86
N VAL A 118 -3.86 16.36 31.06
CA VAL A 118 -5.27 16.02 31.30
C VAL A 118 -6.20 16.97 30.55
N ASP A 119 -5.95 18.28 30.63
CA ASP A 119 -6.73 19.29 29.94
C ASP A 119 -6.68 19.13 28.41
N LYS A 120 -5.53 18.69 27.87
CA LYS A 120 -5.37 18.30 26.46
C LYS A 120 -6.18 17.02 26.15
N ALA A 121 -6.02 15.97 26.95
CA ALA A 121 -6.73 14.70 26.79
C ALA A 121 -8.25 14.88 26.74
N LEU A 122 -8.80 15.68 27.65
CA LEU A 122 -10.24 15.98 27.69
C LEU A 122 -10.71 16.71 26.43
N ARG A 123 -9.92 17.63 25.87
CA ARG A 123 -10.30 18.33 24.63
C ARG A 123 -10.21 17.43 23.40
N GLU A 124 -9.20 16.57 23.34
CA GLU A 124 -9.01 15.65 22.22
C GLU A 124 -10.08 14.55 22.21
N ALA A 125 -10.42 14.00 23.37
CA ALA A 125 -11.42 12.95 23.49
C ALA A 125 -12.87 13.49 23.40
N LEU A 126 -13.16 14.61 24.06
CA LEU A 126 -14.53 15.07 24.32
C LEU A 126 -14.90 16.37 23.60
N GLY A 127 -14.05 16.86 22.70
CA GLY A 127 -14.27 18.10 21.98
C GLY A 127 -14.00 19.38 22.78
N LYS A 128 -14.33 20.52 22.17
CA LYS A 128 -13.99 21.88 22.63
C LYS A 128 -14.66 22.21 23.97
N ASN A 129 -15.86 21.68 24.21
CA ASN A 129 -16.61 21.89 25.46
C ASN A 129 -16.27 20.88 26.57
N LYS A 130 -15.31 19.96 26.34
CA LYS A 130 -14.90 18.88 27.26
C LYS A 130 -16.07 18.01 27.72
N GLY A 131 -16.96 17.65 26.80
CA GLY A 131 -18.07 16.73 27.03
C GLY A 131 -19.16 17.29 27.94
N LYS A 132 -19.37 18.61 27.97
CA LYS A 132 -20.45 19.22 28.76
C LYS A 132 -21.84 18.72 28.34
N ASP A 133 -22.01 18.50 27.04
CA ASP A 133 -23.28 18.10 26.42
C ASP A 133 -23.36 16.57 26.17
N MET A 134 -22.31 15.83 26.52
CA MET A 134 -22.23 14.38 26.37
C MET A 134 -22.88 13.64 27.55
N THR A 135 -23.46 12.47 27.27
CA THR A 135 -23.93 11.52 28.29
C THR A 135 -22.75 10.83 28.98
N GLU A 136 -22.99 10.21 30.14
CA GLU A 136 -21.97 9.44 30.85
C GLU A 136 -21.35 8.34 29.97
N LEU A 137 -22.19 7.65 29.18
CA LEU A 137 -21.76 6.62 28.23
C LEU A 137 -20.80 7.18 27.18
N GLN A 138 -21.17 8.30 26.56
CA GLN A 138 -20.38 8.93 25.51
C GLN A 138 -19.02 9.38 26.06
N LYS A 139 -18.99 10.00 27.26
CA LYS A 139 -17.74 10.43 27.90
C LYS A 139 -16.84 9.24 28.25
N ALA A 140 -17.44 8.18 28.80
CA ALA A 140 -16.74 6.96 29.15
C ALA A 140 -16.05 6.34 27.93
N LEU A 141 -16.78 6.16 26.84
CA LEU A 141 -16.24 5.59 25.61
C LEU A 141 -15.12 6.45 25.01
N ALA A 142 -15.34 7.76 24.90
CA ALA A 142 -14.37 8.65 24.28
C ALA A 142 -13.04 8.70 25.05
N LEU A 143 -13.10 8.73 26.39
CA LEU A 143 -11.90 8.73 27.24
C LEU A 143 -11.22 7.36 27.30
N HIS A 144 -12.00 6.28 27.23
CA HIS A 144 -11.48 4.93 27.07
C HIS A 144 -10.65 4.82 25.78
N ASP A 145 -11.26 5.15 24.64
CA ASP A 145 -10.61 5.09 23.34
C ASP A 145 -9.39 6.00 23.27
N TRP A 146 -9.46 7.20 23.88
CA TRP A 146 -8.31 8.12 23.94
C TRP A 146 -7.13 7.49 24.70
N LEU A 147 -7.36 6.82 25.84
CA LEU A 147 -6.28 6.17 26.58
C LEU A 147 -5.65 5.02 25.79
N VAL A 148 -6.46 4.16 25.16
CA VAL A 148 -5.95 3.06 24.31
C VAL A 148 -5.11 3.61 23.15
N MET A 149 -5.48 4.77 22.61
CA MET A 149 -4.76 5.39 21.48
C MET A 149 -3.50 6.18 21.88
N ASN A 150 -3.36 6.58 23.14
CA ASN A 150 -2.31 7.51 23.59
C ASN A 150 -1.39 6.92 24.67
N CYS A 151 -1.68 5.72 25.16
CA CYS A 151 -0.85 5.00 26.12
C CYS A 151 -0.56 3.60 25.60
N GLN A 152 0.69 3.17 25.75
CA GLN A 152 1.16 1.83 25.41
C GLN A 152 1.49 1.03 26.67
N TYR A 153 1.10 -0.24 26.71
CA TYR A 153 1.48 -1.12 27.81
C TYR A 153 3.01 -1.23 27.98
N ASP A 154 3.53 -0.91 29.16
CA ASP A 154 4.94 -1.09 29.49
C ASP A 154 5.25 -2.56 29.78
N VAL A 155 5.56 -3.33 28.73
CA VAL A 155 5.97 -4.74 28.82
C VAL A 155 7.25 -4.95 29.66
N THR A 156 8.04 -3.92 29.91
CA THR A 156 9.25 -4.02 30.75
C THR A 156 8.95 -3.85 32.23
N VAL A 157 7.83 -3.20 32.56
CA VAL A 157 7.39 -2.85 33.92
C VAL A 157 8.49 -2.10 34.70
N SER A 158 9.37 -1.40 34.00
CA SER A 158 10.60 -0.82 34.57
C SER A 158 10.58 0.70 34.61
N ARG A 159 9.64 1.34 33.91
CA ARG A 159 9.56 2.81 33.89
C ARG A 159 9.08 3.34 35.24
N PRO A 160 9.70 4.41 35.78
CA PRO A 160 9.38 4.93 37.12
C PRO A 160 7.90 5.26 37.34
N ASN A 161 7.23 5.80 36.32
CA ASN A 161 5.84 6.25 36.41
C ASN A 161 4.83 5.26 35.84
N ALA A 162 5.24 4.03 35.45
CA ALA A 162 4.36 3.04 34.81
C ALA A 162 3.11 2.67 35.63
N HIS A 163 3.17 2.83 36.96
CA HIS A 163 2.10 2.53 37.90
C HIS A 163 1.21 3.75 38.24
N THR A 164 1.32 4.84 37.48
CA THR A 164 0.67 6.12 37.80
C THR A 164 -0.13 6.67 36.61
N ALA A 165 -1.11 7.53 36.91
CA ALA A 165 -1.83 8.26 35.87
C ALA A 165 -0.90 9.18 35.05
N TYR A 166 0.17 9.69 35.66
CA TYR A 166 1.20 10.47 34.97
C TYR A 166 1.88 9.65 33.87
N GLY A 167 2.27 8.41 34.16
CA GLY A 167 2.84 7.50 33.16
C GLY A 167 1.90 7.31 31.97
N ALA A 168 0.61 7.08 32.25
CA ALA A 168 -0.38 6.87 31.19
C ALA A 168 -0.70 8.13 30.37
N ILE A 169 -0.95 9.27 31.01
CA ILE A 169 -1.46 10.49 30.34
C ILE A 169 -0.33 11.37 29.80
N VAL A 170 0.81 11.45 30.50
CA VAL A 170 1.93 12.34 30.15
C VAL A 170 3.00 11.60 29.38
N GLU A 171 3.44 10.43 29.87
CA GLU A 171 4.53 9.69 29.24
C GLU A 171 4.05 8.76 28.11
N GLY A 172 2.76 8.39 28.11
CA GLY A 172 2.16 7.45 27.17
C GLY A 172 2.58 5.99 27.43
N TYR A 173 3.00 5.65 28.65
CA TYR A 173 3.38 4.29 29.04
C TYR A 173 2.93 3.94 30.45
N ALA A 174 2.21 2.84 30.59
CA ALA A 174 1.72 2.37 31.87
C ALA A 174 1.53 0.86 31.93
N VAL A 175 1.35 0.34 33.14
CA VAL A 175 0.77 -0.99 33.39
C VAL A 175 -0.62 -0.84 34.03
N CYS A 176 -1.25 -1.95 34.42
CA CYS A 176 -2.68 -2.00 34.72
C CYS A 176 -3.19 -0.95 35.73
N ASP A 177 -2.47 -0.66 36.80
CA ASP A 177 -2.84 0.35 37.79
C ASP A 177 -2.61 1.78 37.30
N GLY A 178 -1.62 2.02 36.44
CA GLY A 178 -1.44 3.31 35.75
C GLY A 178 -2.62 3.64 34.83
N TYR A 179 -3.06 2.69 33.99
CA TYR A 179 -4.29 2.84 33.17
C TYR A 179 -5.52 3.06 34.04
N ALA A 180 -5.70 2.24 35.08
CA ALA A 180 -6.88 2.32 35.94
C ALA A 180 -6.96 3.66 36.70
N ASN A 181 -5.82 4.20 37.16
CA ASN A 181 -5.76 5.51 37.80
C ASN A 181 -6.04 6.65 36.81
N ALA A 182 -5.47 6.60 35.60
CA ALA A 182 -5.71 7.60 34.57
C ALA A 182 -7.17 7.68 34.15
N TYR A 183 -7.78 6.52 33.86
CA TYR A 183 -9.19 6.49 33.45
C TYR A 183 -10.12 6.96 34.57
N ASN A 184 -9.84 6.59 35.82
CA ASN A 184 -10.59 7.07 36.97
C ASN A 184 -10.53 8.60 37.13
N ASP A 185 -9.34 9.19 36.99
CA ASP A 185 -9.16 10.66 37.09
C ASP A 185 -9.87 11.40 35.95
N LEU A 186 -9.67 10.95 34.70
CA LEU A 186 -10.31 11.55 33.52
C LEU A 186 -11.84 11.54 33.64
N LEU A 187 -12.43 10.41 34.06
CA LEU A 187 -13.88 10.29 34.27
C LEU A 187 -14.38 11.18 35.41
N GLY A 188 -13.68 11.20 36.55
CA GLY A 188 -14.03 12.01 37.71
C GLY A 188 -14.09 13.50 37.37
N ARG A 189 -13.16 14.00 36.56
CA ARG A 189 -13.10 15.40 36.11
C ARG A 189 -14.27 15.83 35.25
N VAL A 190 -14.95 14.88 34.59
CA VAL A 190 -16.11 15.15 33.73
C VAL A 190 -17.43 14.66 34.33
N GLY A 191 -17.42 14.34 35.63
CA GLY A 191 -18.59 14.00 36.43
C GLY A 191 -19.08 12.56 36.27
N VAL A 192 -18.29 11.67 35.66
CA VAL A 192 -18.63 10.24 35.57
C VAL A 192 -18.00 9.52 36.76
N THR A 193 -18.83 8.81 37.54
CA THR A 193 -18.34 8.09 38.71
C THR A 193 -17.63 6.81 38.27
N ALA A 194 -16.35 6.69 38.62
CA ALA A 194 -15.57 5.47 38.48
C ALA A 194 -14.93 5.08 39.81
N THR A 195 -14.62 3.79 39.96
CA THR A 195 -13.96 3.25 41.15
C THR A 195 -12.84 2.34 40.71
N TYR A 196 -11.66 2.53 41.29
CA TYR A 196 -10.53 1.62 41.12
C TYR A 196 -10.86 0.24 41.70
N VAL A 197 -10.64 -0.81 40.93
CA VAL A 197 -10.85 -2.21 41.33
C VAL A 197 -9.52 -2.92 41.36
N LEU A 198 -9.19 -3.50 42.51
CA LEU A 198 -8.09 -4.44 42.66
C LEU A 198 -8.65 -5.86 42.63
N GLY A 199 -8.04 -6.72 41.83
CA GLY A 199 -8.36 -8.14 41.77
C GLY A 199 -7.23 -8.91 41.11
N ARG A 200 -7.59 -9.97 40.39
CA ARG A 200 -6.62 -10.81 39.69
C ARG A 200 -7.12 -11.24 38.31
N LYS A 201 -6.18 -11.43 37.39
CA LYS A 201 -6.42 -11.85 36.00
C LYS A 201 -5.27 -12.73 35.50
N PRO A 202 -5.53 -13.81 34.75
CA PRO A 202 -4.47 -14.58 34.11
C PRO A 202 -3.97 -13.90 32.84
N VAL A 203 -2.71 -14.13 32.46
CA VAL A 203 -2.18 -13.64 31.18
C VAL A 203 -2.81 -14.43 30.03
N HIS A 204 -2.85 -15.76 30.15
CA HIS A 204 -3.62 -16.63 29.27
C HIS A 204 -4.68 -17.42 30.03
N LEU A 205 -5.86 -17.58 29.43
CA LEU A 205 -6.95 -18.33 30.05
C LEU A 205 -6.50 -19.75 30.46
N GLY A 206 -6.64 -20.07 31.74
CA GLY A 206 -6.20 -21.35 32.33
C GLY A 206 -4.89 -21.26 33.13
N GLU A 207 -4.18 -20.14 33.10
CA GLU A 207 -3.04 -19.86 33.98
C GLU A 207 -3.49 -19.35 35.36
N ASP A 208 -2.56 -19.40 36.34
CA ASP A 208 -2.79 -18.80 37.65
C ASP A 208 -2.95 -17.27 37.53
N PRO A 209 -4.03 -16.69 38.07
CA PRO A 209 -4.30 -15.26 37.90
C PRO A 209 -3.34 -14.42 38.73
N GLN A 210 -2.79 -13.38 38.12
CA GLN A 210 -1.85 -12.42 38.73
C GLN A 210 -2.62 -11.20 39.24
N LEU A 211 -2.03 -10.42 40.14
CA LEU A 211 -2.62 -9.15 40.59
C LEU A 211 -2.86 -8.24 39.38
N HIS A 212 -4.06 -7.66 39.32
CA HIS A 212 -4.48 -6.81 38.22
C HIS A 212 -5.40 -5.71 38.72
N ALA A 213 -5.43 -4.59 38.00
CA ALA A 213 -6.22 -3.42 38.33
C ALA A 213 -7.01 -2.92 37.12
N TRP A 214 -8.24 -2.48 37.36
CA TRP A 214 -9.15 -1.93 36.35
C TRP A 214 -10.17 -1.01 37.02
N ASN A 215 -11.22 -0.58 36.30
CA ASN A 215 -12.24 0.31 36.82
C ASN A 215 -13.64 -0.34 36.85
N CYS A 216 -14.46 0.14 37.79
CA CYS A 216 -15.90 -0.03 37.75
C CYS A 216 -16.55 1.34 37.54
N VAL A 217 -17.23 1.53 36.42
CA VAL A 217 -17.82 2.80 35.97
C VAL A 217 -19.32 2.78 36.18
N THR A 218 -19.88 3.90 36.64
CA THR A 218 -21.33 4.07 36.82
C THR A 218 -21.92 4.85 35.65
N ILE A 219 -22.83 4.23 34.91
CA ILE A 219 -23.58 4.82 33.80
C ILE A 219 -25.08 4.69 34.09
N GLY A 220 -25.82 5.80 34.11
CA GLY A 220 -27.25 5.81 34.42
C GLY A 220 -27.57 5.24 35.81
N GLY A 221 -26.65 5.39 36.78
CA GLY A 221 -26.76 4.81 38.12
C GLY A 221 -26.46 3.31 38.23
N LYS A 222 -26.07 2.66 37.13
CA LYS A 222 -25.72 1.22 37.08
C LYS A 222 -24.22 1.05 36.91
N LYS A 223 -23.65 0.04 37.55
CA LYS A 223 -22.21 -0.23 37.56
C LYS A 223 -21.84 -1.26 36.51
N TYR A 224 -20.74 -1.02 35.81
CA TYR A 224 -20.15 -1.90 34.81
C TYR A 224 -18.62 -1.95 34.97
N HIS A 225 -17.98 -3.02 34.54
CA HIS A 225 -16.52 -3.10 34.51
C HIS A 225 -15.94 -2.52 33.22
N VAL A 226 -14.81 -1.83 33.35
CA VAL A 226 -14.00 -1.35 32.23
C VAL A 226 -12.54 -1.67 32.51
N ASP A 227 -11.90 -2.44 31.64
CA ASP A 227 -10.46 -2.72 31.70
C ASP A 227 -9.75 -2.21 30.45
N VAL A 228 -9.35 -0.92 30.51
CA VAL A 228 -8.62 -0.23 29.43
C VAL A 228 -7.33 -0.98 29.07
N THR A 229 -6.65 -1.57 30.05
CA THR A 229 -5.40 -2.31 29.86
C THR A 229 -5.61 -3.57 29.02
N ALA A 230 -6.74 -4.25 29.22
CA ALA A 230 -7.08 -5.45 28.46
C ALA A 230 -7.57 -5.13 27.04
N ASP A 231 -8.00 -3.89 26.83
CA ASP A 231 -8.48 -3.35 25.57
C ASP A 231 -7.41 -2.59 24.77
N ASP A 232 -6.20 -2.45 25.33
CA ASP A 232 -4.99 -2.00 24.64
C ASP A 232 -4.25 -3.20 23.99
N PRO A 233 -4.11 -3.24 22.65
CA PRO A 233 -3.40 -4.31 21.96
C PRO A 233 -1.91 -4.43 22.39
N VAL A 234 -1.44 -5.66 22.61
CA VAL A 234 -0.02 -5.95 22.91
C VAL A 234 0.54 -6.96 21.88
N PRO A 235 1.60 -6.64 21.11
CA PRO A 235 2.29 -5.35 21.04
C PRO A 235 1.36 -4.23 20.55
N ASP A 236 1.67 -2.99 20.94
CA ASP A 236 0.89 -1.81 20.58
C ASP A 236 0.63 -1.75 19.06
N MET A 237 -0.62 -1.52 18.72
CA MET A 237 -1.11 -1.41 17.35
C MET A 237 -1.67 0.00 17.14
N LEU A 238 -0.78 0.97 16.94
CA LEU A 238 -1.14 2.37 16.66
C LEU A 238 -2.35 2.50 15.73
N GLY A 239 -3.40 3.18 16.21
CA GLY A 239 -4.65 3.33 15.45
C GLY A 239 -5.70 2.25 15.72
N THR A 240 -5.45 1.32 16.64
CA THR A 240 -6.37 0.20 16.93
C THR A 240 -6.88 0.28 18.35
N VAL A 241 -8.20 0.17 18.53
CA VAL A 241 -8.87 0.17 19.83
C VAL A 241 -9.68 -1.12 19.96
N SER A 242 -9.43 -1.93 20.99
CA SER A 242 -10.34 -3.00 21.42
C SER A 242 -11.34 -2.45 22.43
N ARG A 243 -12.49 -3.11 22.58
CA ARG A 243 -13.52 -2.80 23.61
C ARG A 243 -14.17 -4.07 24.14
N GLY A 244 -13.41 -5.17 24.14
CA GLY A 244 -13.88 -6.47 24.63
C GLY A 244 -14.12 -6.50 26.15
N TYR A 245 -13.56 -5.53 26.88
CA TYR A 245 -13.74 -5.37 28.33
C TYR A 245 -14.33 -4.00 28.71
N PHE A 246 -14.96 -3.31 27.77
CA PHE A 246 -15.65 -2.03 28.00
C PHE A 246 -17.12 -2.25 28.39
N LEU A 247 -17.51 -1.74 29.57
CA LEU A 247 -18.86 -1.80 30.15
C LEU A 247 -19.44 -3.23 30.25
N VAL A 248 -18.61 -4.17 30.69
CA VAL A 248 -18.96 -5.60 30.81
C VAL A 248 -19.40 -5.98 32.22
N SER A 249 -20.11 -7.10 32.37
CA SER A 249 -20.47 -7.67 33.68
C SER A 249 -19.43 -8.61 34.25
N ASP A 250 -19.64 -8.97 35.52
CA ASP A 250 -18.92 -10.04 36.22
C ASP A 250 -18.90 -11.34 35.41
N THR A 251 -19.97 -11.66 34.66
CA THR A 251 -20.05 -12.89 33.86
C THR A 251 -18.99 -12.92 32.76
N VAL A 252 -18.77 -11.78 32.09
CA VAL A 252 -17.77 -11.66 31.02
C VAL A 252 -16.35 -11.69 31.59
N LEU A 253 -16.11 -10.97 32.69
CA LEU A 253 -14.82 -11.02 33.39
C LEU A 253 -14.50 -12.43 33.90
N ASN A 254 -15.44 -13.10 34.57
CA ASN A 254 -15.23 -14.44 35.12
C ASN A 254 -14.98 -15.49 34.03
N ARG A 255 -15.62 -15.37 32.86
CA ARG A 255 -15.34 -16.22 31.69
C ARG A 255 -13.90 -16.07 31.20
N SER A 256 -13.32 -14.89 31.40
CA SER A 256 -11.95 -14.55 31.04
C SER A 256 -10.95 -14.81 32.19
N GLY A 257 -11.40 -15.45 33.28
CA GLY A 257 -10.56 -15.87 34.40
C GLY A 257 -10.29 -14.80 35.47
N TYR A 258 -10.98 -13.65 35.42
CA TYR A 258 -10.83 -12.62 36.45
C TYR A 258 -11.40 -13.13 37.79
N GLY A 259 -10.80 -12.72 38.90
CA GLY A 259 -11.21 -13.13 40.24
C GLY A 259 -10.70 -12.22 41.35
N ASP A 260 -11.05 -12.56 42.60
CA ASP A 260 -10.60 -11.89 43.82
C ASP A 260 -10.86 -10.37 43.89
N TYR A 261 -11.97 -9.89 43.32
CA TYR A 261 -12.42 -8.50 43.38
C TYR A 261 -13.70 -8.33 44.20
N ALA A 262 -13.86 -7.18 44.85
CA ALA A 262 -14.98 -6.91 45.76
C ALA A 262 -16.06 -5.96 45.21
N THR A 263 -15.76 -5.27 44.10
CA THR A 263 -16.71 -4.36 43.45
C THR A 263 -17.39 -5.10 42.31
N HIS A 264 -18.71 -5.23 42.36
CA HIS A 264 -19.48 -6.03 41.39
C HIS A 264 -20.35 -5.16 40.48
N CYS A 265 -20.50 -5.60 39.24
CA CYS A 265 -21.42 -5.07 38.26
C CYS A 265 -22.88 -5.21 38.72
N THR A 266 -23.76 -4.31 38.26
CA THR A 266 -25.19 -4.35 38.61
C THR A 266 -26.12 -4.52 37.41
N ASP A 267 -25.60 -4.58 36.18
CA ASP A 267 -26.41 -4.56 34.97
C ASP A 267 -25.64 -5.07 33.73
N THR A 268 -26.33 -5.53 32.69
CA THR A 268 -25.72 -6.12 31.49
C THR A 268 -26.11 -5.42 30.18
N THR A 269 -26.72 -4.23 30.25
CA THR A 269 -27.31 -3.50 29.09
C THR A 269 -26.35 -3.39 27.90
N TYR A 270 -25.05 -3.15 28.14
CA TYR A 270 -24.08 -2.86 27.10
C TYR A 270 -23.39 -4.10 26.50
N GLU A 271 -23.65 -5.30 27.03
CA GLU A 271 -23.03 -6.53 26.51
C GLU A 271 -23.58 -6.95 25.15
N GLU A 272 -24.79 -6.50 24.80
CA GLU A 272 -25.47 -6.84 23.54
C GLU A 272 -25.19 -5.82 22.43
N TYR A 273 -24.35 -4.80 22.67
CA TYR A 273 -24.13 -3.70 21.72
C TYR A 273 -23.00 -4.05 20.76
N ASP A 274 -23.36 -4.54 19.57
CA ASP A 274 -22.42 -4.88 18.50
C ASP A 274 -21.46 -3.73 18.13
N MET A 275 -21.85 -2.48 18.37
CA MET A 275 -21.01 -1.30 18.08
C MET A 275 -19.69 -1.28 18.88
N PHE A 276 -19.65 -1.80 20.11
CA PHE A 276 -18.42 -1.78 20.89
C PHE A 276 -17.40 -2.82 20.38
N THR A 277 -17.86 -4.02 20.05
CA THR A 277 -16.98 -5.12 19.61
C THR A 277 -16.79 -5.19 18.09
N GLY A 278 -17.63 -4.49 17.32
CA GLY A 278 -17.65 -4.51 15.87
C GLY A 278 -16.62 -3.60 15.19
N PHE A 279 -16.03 -2.63 15.89
CA PHE A 279 -15.09 -1.66 15.31
C PHE A 279 -13.78 -1.60 16.08
N TYR A 280 -12.68 -1.56 15.34
CA TYR A 280 -11.33 -1.50 15.91
C TYR A 280 -10.71 -0.10 15.84
N MET A 281 -11.51 0.93 15.51
CA MET A 281 -11.06 2.32 15.41
C MET A 281 -11.82 3.16 16.42
N GLN A 282 -11.23 4.28 16.84
CA GLN A 282 -11.84 5.21 17.79
C GLN A 282 -13.18 5.73 17.28
N PHE A 283 -14.15 5.86 18.20
CA PHE A 283 -15.33 6.68 17.96
C PHE A 283 -14.98 8.15 18.17
N ILE A 284 -15.19 8.98 17.15
CA ILE A 284 -14.72 10.37 17.12
C ILE A 284 -15.89 11.30 17.47
N TRP A 285 -15.85 11.92 18.64
CA TRP A 285 -16.89 12.86 19.02
C TRP A 285 -16.84 14.15 18.19
N ASN A 286 -18.00 14.63 17.75
CA ASN A 286 -18.15 15.92 17.10
C ASN A 286 -19.20 16.78 17.82
N ASP A 287 -18.75 17.92 18.36
CA ASP A 287 -19.59 18.86 19.11
C ASP A 287 -20.68 19.51 18.26
N ASP A 288 -20.44 19.75 16.98
CA ASP A 288 -21.38 20.50 16.14
C ASP A 288 -22.64 19.68 15.84
N ILE A 289 -22.48 18.35 15.68
CA ILE A 289 -23.60 17.43 15.41
C ILE A 289 -24.02 16.60 16.62
N GLN A 290 -23.30 16.69 17.75
CA GLN A 290 -23.55 15.94 18.99
C GLN A 290 -23.63 14.42 18.78
N LYS A 291 -22.71 13.89 17.96
CA LYS A 291 -22.61 12.47 17.61
C LYS A 291 -21.17 12.03 17.49
N PHE A 292 -20.96 10.71 17.56
CA PHE A 292 -19.72 10.09 17.18
C PHE A 292 -19.69 9.78 15.69
N TYR A 293 -18.59 10.11 15.04
CA TYR A 293 -18.22 9.53 13.77
C TYR A 293 -17.53 8.18 13.97
N TYR A 294 -17.80 7.25 13.06
CA TYR A 294 -17.10 5.98 12.97
C TYR A 294 -16.98 5.56 11.50
N ILE A 295 -16.00 4.71 11.18
CA ILE A 295 -15.78 4.24 9.82
C ILE A 295 -16.31 2.81 9.68
N ASP A 296 -17.32 2.66 8.85
CA ASP A 296 -17.91 1.40 8.42
C ASP A 296 -17.54 1.14 6.95
N MET A 297 -16.51 0.31 6.77
CA MET A 297 -15.95 -0.06 5.47
C MET A 297 -15.40 1.16 4.72
N ASP A 298 -16.12 1.65 3.71
CA ASP A 298 -15.78 2.83 2.90
C ASP A 298 -16.64 4.06 3.24
N LYS A 299 -17.43 3.99 4.33
CA LYS A 299 -18.31 5.06 4.79
C LYS A 299 -17.97 5.47 6.21
N VAL A 300 -17.71 6.75 6.38
CA VAL A 300 -17.92 7.48 7.63
C VAL A 300 -19.43 7.57 7.90
N LYS A 301 -19.84 7.09 9.07
CA LYS A 301 -21.20 7.11 9.60
C LYS A 301 -21.22 7.81 10.96
N THR A 302 -22.42 8.06 11.50
CA THR A 302 -22.60 8.66 12.83
C THR A 302 -23.49 7.84 13.74
N THR A 303 -23.23 7.84 15.05
CA THR A 303 -24.10 7.28 16.10
C THR A 303 -24.18 8.23 17.29
N SER A 304 -25.32 8.28 17.97
CA SER A 304 -25.51 9.06 19.21
C SER A 304 -25.52 8.21 20.48
N ASP A 305 -26.18 7.06 20.47
CA ASP A 305 -26.44 6.27 21.67
C ASP A 305 -26.05 4.79 21.54
N PHE A 306 -25.44 4.41 20.41
CA PHE A 306 -24.94 3.07 20.12
C PHE A 306 -26.01 1.97 20.10
N THR A 307 -27.29 2.36 20.06
CA THR A 307 -28.40 1.40 19.99
C THR A 307 -28.68 0.94 18.56
N GLU A 308 -28.01 1.53 17.57
CA GLU A 308 -28.22 1.18 16.17
C GLU A 308 -27.67 -0.23 15.85
N THR A 309 -28.47 -1.05 15.18
CA THR A 309 -28.01 -2.34 14.67
C THR A 309 -27.03 -2.14 13.52
N LEU A 310 -25.91 -2.87 13.56
CA LEU A 310 -24.92 -2.85 12.48
C LEU A 310 -25.47 -3.48 11.21
N THR A 311 -25.89 -2.62 10.28
CA THR A 311 -26.09 -2.99 8.88
C THR A 311 -24.87 -2.55 8.10
N PRO A 312 -24.03 -3.48 7.59
CA PRO A 312 -22.84 -3.14 6.82
C PRO A 312 -23.18 -2.20 5.65
N SER A 313 -22.33 -1.21 5.41
CA SER A 313 -22.47 -0.28 4.27
C SER A 313 -22.36 -0.95 2.89
N SER A 314 -21.85 -2.18 2.80
CA SER A 314 -21.77 -2.96 1.55
C SER A 314 -22.05 -4.45 1.74
N GLU A 315 -22.71 -5.08 0.77
CA GLU A 315 -22.86 -6.55 0.68
C GLU A 315 -21.57 -7.27 0.28
N GLU A 316 -20.61 -6.56 -0.34
CA GLU A 316 -19.29 -7.10 -0.61
C GLU A 316 -18.49 -7.22 0.69
N ASN A 317 -17.92 -8.41 0.92
CA ASN A 317 -16.91 -8.69 1.93
C ASN A 317 -15.66 -7.83 1.69
N GLY A 318 -15.73 -6.52 1.93
CA GLY A 318 -14.53 -5.72 2.11
C GLY A 318 -13.92 -6.01 3.48
N ALA A 319 -12.63 -5.80 3.63
CA ALA A 319 -12.03 -5.78 4.95
C ALA A 319 -12.31 -4.42 5.62
N LYS A 320 -12.35 -4.42 6.95
CA LYS A 320 -12.45 -3.20 7.74
C LYS A 320 -11.26 -2.28 7.44
N PRO A 321 -11.43 -0.95 7.41
CA PRO A 321 -10.33 0.00 7.24
C PRO A 321 -9.11 -0.35 8.09
N THR A 322 -7.93 -0.37 7.47
CA THR A 322 -6.68 -0.82 8.12
C THR A 322 -5.91 0.30 8.80
N SER A 323 -6.24 1.56 8.50
CA SER A 323 -5.61 2.73 9.09
C SER A 323 -6.47 3.97 8.84
N TYR A 324 -6.44 4.91 9.78
CA TYR A 324 -7.08 6.21 9.66
C TYR A 324 -6.31 7.28 10.43
N ILE A 325 -6.64 8.52 10.12
CA ILE A 325 -6.34 9.68 10.95
C ILE A 325 -7.49 10.70 10.87
N ILE A 326 -7.59 11.53 11.89
CA ILE A 326 -8.28 12.82 11.81
C ILE A 326 -7.19 13.86 11.57
N THR A 327 -7.45 14.82 10.69
CA THR A 327 -6.47 15.87 10.47
C THR A 327 -6.33 16.76 11.71
N GLU A 328 -5.14 17.29 11.98
CA GLU A 328 -4.85 18.16 13.12
C GLU A 328 -5.78 19.38 13.20
N ASP A 329 -6.26 19.87 12.07
CA ASP A 329 -7.24 20.97 11.98
C ASP A 329 -8.69 20.52 12.12
N SER A 330 -8.92 19.22 12.34
CA SER A 330 -10.22 18.55 12.49
C SER A 330 -11.18 18.77 11.31
N LYS A 331 -10.66 19.01 10.10
CA LYS A 331 -11.50 19.18 8.90
C LYS A 331 -11.82 17.87 8.18
N TYR A 332 -10.93 16.88 8.29
CA TYR A 332 -11.07 15.65 7.52
C TYR A 332 -10.83 14.40 8.37
N ILE A 333 -11.50 13.31 7.95
CA ILE A 333 -11.08 11.94 8.28
C ILE A 333 -10.40 11.37 7.04
N CYS A 334 -9.16 10.93 7.18
CA CYS A 334 -8.47 10.16 6.16
C CYS A 334 -8.45 8.69 6.57
N PHE A 335 -8.65 7.76 5.64
CA PHE A 335 -8.54 6.33 5.94
C PHE A 335 -8.22 5.47 4.73
N PHE A 336 -7.62 4.30 4.98
CA PHE A 336 -7.42 3.28 3.97
C PHE A 336 -8.61 2.35 3.88
N ARG A 337 -9.12 2.16 2.67
CA ARG A 337 -9.93 0.99 2.35
C ARG A 337 -9.01 -0.17 1.97
N PRO A 338 -9.19 -1.37 2.53
CA PRO A 338 -8.42 -2.52 2.12
C PRO A 338 -8.77 -2.96 0.71
N SER A 339 -7.76 -3.42 -0.01
CA SER A 339 -7.91 -4.04 -1.33
C SER A 339 -7.32 -5.45 -1.28
N PHE A 340 -7.88 -6.36 -2.06
CA PHE A 340 -7.28 -7.68 -2.27
C PHE A 340 -6.03 -7.61 -3.14
N VAL A 341 -5.77 -6.47 -3.80
CA VAL A 341 -4.58 -6.22 -4.61
C VAL A 341 -3.51 -5.58 -3.73
N THR A 342 -2.46 -6.31 -3.38
CA THR A 342 -1.46 -5.81 -2.40
C THR A 342 -0.65 -4.62 -2.89
N SER A 343 -0.57 -4.40 -4.20
CA SER A 343 0.20 -3.31 -4.82
C SER A 343 -0.59 -2.02 -5.05
N GLN A 344 -1.87 -1.98 -4.63
CA GLN A 344 -2.77 -0.85 -4.81
C GLN A 344 -3.63 -0.61 -3.57
N SER A 345 -3.92 0.64 -3.26
CA SER A 345 -4.86 0.98 -2.18
C SER A 345 -5.46 2.36 -2.46
N THR A 346 -6.69 2.58 -2.02
CA THR A 346 -7.38 3.87 -2.11
C THR A 346 -7.34 4.56 -0.74
N VAL A 347 -6.83 5.79 -0.71
CA VAL A 347 -7.01 6.70 0.44
C VAL A 347 -8.31 7.42 0.26
N TYR A 348 -9.16 7.39 1.28
CA TYR A 348 -10.39 8.16 1.38
C TYR A 348 -10.14 9.39 2.24
N LEU A 349 -10.68 10.52 1.81
CA LEU A 349 -10.70 11.80 2.52
C LEU A 349 -12.16 12.23 2.65
N TYR A 350 -12.72 12.07 3.84
CA TYR A 350 -14.05 12.55 4.19
C TYR A 350 -13.95 13.97 4.76
N SER A 351 -14.71 14.89 4.19
CA SER A 351 -14.78 16.30 4.62
C SER A 351 -15.98 16.53 5.54
N PHE A 352 -15.73 16.96 6.77
CA PHE A 352 -16.79 17.31 7.71
C PHE A 352 -17.59 18.54 7.25
N GLU A 353 -16.97 19.45 6.51
CA GLU A 353 -17.61 20.69 6.04
C GLU A 353 -18.66 20.42 4.95
N THR A 354 -18.36 19.49 4.05
CA THR A 354 -19.19 19.25 2.85
C THR A 354 -19.98 17.95 2.88
N ASP A 355 -19.72 17.08 3.85
CA ASP A 355 -20.26 15.72 3.92
C ASP A 355 -19.99 14.92 2.63
N LYS A 356 -18.77 15.03 2.10
CA LYS A 356 -18.34 14.39 0.85
C LYS A 356 -17.06 13.61 1.02
N TYR A 357 -16.90 12.63 0.14
CA TYR A 357 -15.69 11.82 0.02
C TYR A 357 -14.89 12.26 -1.19
N TYR A 358 -13.59 12.32 -0.99
CA TYR A 358 -12.63 12.39 -2.06
C TYR A 358 -11.67 11.22 -1.93
N THR A 359 -11.15 10.72 -3.05
CA THR A 359 -10.29 9.54 -3.07
C THR A 359 -9.01 9.83 -3.82
N TYR A 360 -7.97 9.09 -3.42
CA TYR A 360 -6.70 9.00 -4.14
C TYR A 360 -6.32 7.53 -4.32
N ALA A 361 -6.23 7.07 -5.56
CA ALA A 361 -5.82 5.71 -5.87
C ALA A 361 -4.28 5.61 -5.94
N ILE A 362 -3.69 4.90 -4.99
CA ILE A 362 -2.26 4.56 -4.99
C ILE A 362 -2.08 3.29 -5.81
N LYS A 363 -1.20 3.35 -6.80
CA LYS A 363 -0.86 2.20 -7.67
C LYS A 363 0.64 1.95 -7.71
N ASN A 364 1.02 0.72 -8.04
CA ASN A 364 2.41 0.30 -8.29
C ASN A 364 3.35 0.44 -7.07
N ILE A 365 2.81 0.37 -5.84
CA ILE A 365 3.62 0.31 -4.61
C ILE A 365 3.40 -1.06 -3.98
N LYS A 366 4.44 -1.91 -4.03
CA LYS A 366 4.40 -3.27 -3.46
C LYS A 366 3.93 -3.24 -1.99
N ASP A 367 2.98 -4.10 -1.65
CA ASP A 367 2.50 -4.31 -0.27
C ASP A 367 1.99 -3.02 0.41
N VAL A 368 1.40 -2.10 -0.37
CA VAL A 368 0.84 -0.84 0.15
C VAL A 368 -0.38 -1.06 1.03
N VAL A 369 -1.13 -2.15 0.83
CA VAL A 369 -2.31 -2.49 1.65
C VAL A 369 -1.99 -2.76 3.13
N PHE A 370 -0.73 -3.08 3.45
CA PHE A 370 -0.24 -3.28 4.81
C PHE A 370 0.42 -2.04 5.41
N CYS A 371 0.41 -0.91 4.69
CA CYS A 371 0.89 0.36 5.22
C CYS A 371 -0.20 1.02 6.07
N ARG A 372 0.23 1.93 6.95
CA ARG A 372 -0.67 2.85 7.67
C ARG A 372 -0.51 4.27 7.15
N ILE A 373 -1.44 5.14 7.50
CA ILE A 373 -1.33 6.57 7.24
C ILE A 373 -1.00 7.34 8.52
N ARG A 374 -0.31 8.46 8.37
CA ARG A 374 -0.11 9.46 9.42
C ARG A 374 -0.13 10.86 8.82
N GLN A 375 -0.37 11.88 9.64
CA GLN A 375 -0.19 13.26 9.22
C GLN A 375 1.24 13.73 9.48
N LYS A 376 1.78 14.57 8.58
CA LYS A 376 2.99 15.36 8.81
C LYS A 376 2.83 16.73 8.15
N GLY A 377 2.54 17.74 8.96
CA GLY A 377 2.17 19.07 8.46
C GLY A 377 0.91 18.97 7.58
N ASN A 378 0.94 19.57 6.40
CA ASN A 378 -0.20 19.54 5.47
C ASN A 378 -0.23 18.31 4.54
N ASN A 379 0.40 17.20 4.93
CA ASN A 379 0.48 15.99 4.12
C ASN A 379 0.02 14.76 4.90
N ILE A 380 -0.58 13.84 4.16
CA ILE A 380 -0.78 12.45 4.55
C ILE A 380 0.45 11.66 4.08
N GLU A 381 1.18 11.07 5.01
CA GLU A 381 2.25 10.14 4.71
C GLU A 381 1.71 8.71 4.82
N VAL A 382 1.84 7.95 3.73
CA VAL A 382 1.70 6.50 3.76
C VAL A 382 3.01 5.93 4.23
N VAL A 383 2.98 5.18 5.33
CA VAL A 383 4.17 4.67 5.99
C VAL A 383 4.13 3.17 6.17
N ARG A 384 5.31 2.56 6.04
CA ARG A 384 5.54 1.15 6.32
C ARG A 384 6.34 1.00 7.60
N ASP A 385 5.77 0.29 8.56
CA ASP A 385 6.44 -0.06 9.80
C ASP A 385 7.20 -1.38 9.64
N TYR A 386 8.40 -1.43 10.20
CA TYR A 386 9.24 -2.61 10.28
C TYR A 386 9.44 -2.98 11.73
N TYR A 387 9.25 -4.26 12.04
CA TYR A 387 9.35 -4.79 13.39
C TYR A 387 10.57 -5.70 13.52
N LYS A 388 11.22 -5.66 14.68
CA LYS A 388 12.30 -6.58 15.07
C LYS A 388 12.00 -7.08 16.47
N ASN A 389 11.93 -8.40 16.65
CA ASN A 389 11.52 -9.05 17.90
C ASN A 389 10.18 -8.50 18.43
N ASN A 390 9.17 -8.37 17.55
CA ASN A 390 7.84 -7.81 17.83
C ASN A 390 7.81 -6.35 18.32
N MET A 391 8.93 -5.62 18.23
CA MET A 391 9.00 -4.20 18.55
C MET A 391 9.15 -3.35 17.29
N PRO A 392 8.48 -2.20 17.17
CA PRO A 392 8.73 -1.25 16.09
C PRO A 392 10.21 -0.85 16.05
N TYR A 393 10.82 -0.90 14.86
CA TYR A 393 12.24 -0.63 14.65
C TYR A 393 12.47 0.52 13.67
N ILE A 394 11.78 0.51 12.52
CA ILE A 394 11.92 1.54 11.47
C ILE A 394 10.54 1.86 10.89
N VAL A 395 10.33 3.13 10.55
CA VAL A 395 9.16 3.60 9.80
C VAL A 395 9.63 4.30 8.53
N ASN A 396 9.24 3.79 7.36
CA ASN A 396 9.60 4.38 6.06
C ASN A 396 8.38 5.03 5.40
N VAL A 397 8.54 6.25 4.88
CA VAL A 397 7.52 6.91 4.05
C VAL A 397 7.60 6.34 2.64
N VAL A 398 6.48 5.81 2.13
CA VAL A 398 6.40 5.22 0.78
C VAL A 398 5.65 6.12 -0.21
N LYS A 399 4.77 6.99 0.27
CA LYS A 399 4.05 7.98 -0.53
C LYS A 399 3.68 9.16 0.36
N THR A 400 3.73 10.35 -0.21
CA THR A 400 3.24 11.59 0.41
C THR A 400 2.10 12.13 -0.44
N ILE A 401 0.98 12.45 0.20
CA ILE A 401 -0.25 12.92 -0.43
C ILE A 401 -0.60 14.25 0.24
N PRO A 402 -0.48 15.39 -0.45
CA PRO A 402 -0.87 16.69 0.09
C PRO A 402 -2.35 16.74 0.43
N LEU A 403 -2.69 17.27 1.60
CA LEU A 403 -4.06 17.66 1.92
C LEU A 403 -4.49 18.84 1.04
N PRO A 404 -5.78 18.95 0.71
CA PRO A 404 -6.28 20.06 -0.09
C PRO A 404 -6.14 21.40 0.67
N ASN A 405 -5.66 22.45 0.00
CA ASN A 405 -5.59 23.79 0.59
C ASN A 405 -6.97 24.47 0.68
N ASP A 406 -7.87 24.08 -0.23
CA ASP A 406 -9.27 24.47 -0.29
C ASP A 406 -10.07 23.31 -0.89
N ILE A 407 -11.40 23.34 -0.72
CA ILE A 407 -12.31 22.28 -1.17
C ILE A 407 -13.11 22.68 -2.41
N ARG A 408 -12.62 23.64 -3.21
CA ARG A 408 -13.33 24.09 -4.40
C ARG A 408 -13.37 22.96 -5.42
N GLU A 409 -14.58 22.44 -5.64
CA GLU A 409 -14.81 21.43 -6.67
C GLU A 409 -14.66 22.03 -8.07
N ARG A 410 -13.98 21.27 -8.90
CA ARG A 410 -13.80 21.47 -10.33
C ARG A 410 -14.37 20.25 -11.07
N ASN A 411 -14.78 20.43 -12.30
CA ASN A 411 -15.37 19.37 -13.12
C ASN A 411 -14.43 18.95 -14.24
N VAL A 412 -14.23 17.64 -14.39
CA VAL A 412 -13.69 17.04 -15.61
C VAL A 412 -14.85 16.36 -16.32
N THR A 413 -15.14 16.83 -17.52
CA THR A 413 -16.15 16.21 -18.41
C THR A 413 -15.44 15.33 -19.41
N PHE A 414 -15.85 14.08 -19.52
CA PHE A 414 -15.32 13.09 -20.45
C PHE A 414 -16.32 12.95 -21.61
N ASP A 415 -16.02 13.64 -22.72
CA ASP A 415 -16.79 13.56 -23.95
C ASP A 415 -16.23 12.42 -24.81
N PRO A 416 -17.03 11.36 -25.09
CA PRO A 416 -16.58 10.26 -25.93
C PRO A 416 -16.34 10.68 -27.39
N ASN A 417 -16.63 11.92 -27.77
CA ASN A 417 -16.26 12.56 -29.04
C ASN A 417 -16.87 11.87 -30.27
N TYR A 418 -18.07 11.31 -30.11
CA TYR A 418 -18.90 10.83 -31.22
C TYR A 418 -20.40 10.95 -30.87
N SER A 419 -21.24 10.98 -31.91
CA SER A 419 -22.69 11.15 -31.74
C SER A 419 -23.33 9.98 -30.98
N GLY A 420 -24.08 10.27 -29.92
CA GLY A 420 -24.79 9.27 -29.12
C GLY A 420 -23.92 8.56 -28.08
N GLY A 421 -22.65 8.95 -27.90
CA GLY A 421 -21.84 8.49 -26.79
C GLY A 421 -22.30 9.08 -25.45
N ASN A 422 -22.09 8.34 -24.37
CA ASN A 422 -22.43 8.80 -23.03
C ASN A 422 -21.35 9.75 -22.50
N ILE A 423 -21.70 11.02 -22.30
CA ILE A 423 -20.82 11.99 -21.66
C ILE A 423 -20.88 11.73 -20.15
N THR A 424 -19.72 11.50 -19.54
CA THR A 424 -19.60 11.37 -18.09
C THR A 424 -18.84 12.56 -17.53
N SER A 425 -18.91 12.74 -16.21
CA SER A 425 -18.12 13.77 -15.54
C SER A 425 -17.74 13.29 -14.16
N CYS A 426 -16.57 13.70 -13.69
CA CYS A 426 -16.20 13.56 -12.29
C CYS A 426 -15.81 14.93 -11.72
N LYS A 427 -15.98 15.05 -10.41
CA LYS A 427 -15.51 16.22 -9.67
C LYS A 427 -14.14 15.93 -9.08
N TYR A 428 -13.34 16.95 -8.94
CA TYR A 428 -12.06 16.89 -8.24
C TYR A 428 -11.81 18.20 -7.51
N ILE A 429 -11.02 18.16 -6.45
CA ILE A 429 -10.58 19.36 -5.76
C ILE A 429 -9.19 19.75 -6.27
N ASN A 430 -8.31 18.76 -6.36
CA ASN A 430 -6.95 18.92 -6.87
C ASN A 430 -6.45 17.60 -7.48
N ASN A 431 -5.19 17.58 -7.85
CA ASN A 431 -4.54 16.46 -8.51
C ASN A 431 -4.41 15.17 -7.66
N TYR A 432 -4.71 15.24 -6.36
CA TYR A 432 -4.72 14.09 -5.45
C TYR A 432 -6.14 13.66 -5.05
N TRP A 433 -7.14 14.54 -5.10
CA TRP A 433 -8.44 14.27 -4.46
C TRP A 433 -9.59 14.41 -5.44
N THR A 434 -10.23 13.27 -5.74
CA THR A 434 -11.30 13.14 -6.73
C THR A 434 -12.58 12.61 -6.09
N ASP A 435 -13.74 13.05 -6.55
CA ASP A 435 -15.04 12.56 -6.09
C ASP A 435 -15.32 11.17 -6.71
N GLY A 436 -14.84 10.12 -6.04
CA GLY A 436 -15.02 8.71 -6.42
C GLY A 436 -13.86 8.10 -7.24
N GLU A 437 -13.98 6.80 -7.55
CA GLU A 437 -12.89 5.98 -8.11
C GLU A 437 -12.84 5.90 -9.65
N GLN A 438 -13.84 6.46 -10.37
CA GLN A 438 -14.02 6.23 -11.81
C GLN A 438 -13.42 7.31 -12.72
N ALA A 439 -12.14 7.65 -12.54
CA ALA A 439 -11.47 8.60 -13.41
C ALA A 439 -10.62 7.92 -14.49
N PHE A 440 -10.65 8.46 -15.72
CA PHE A 440 -9.81 8.03 -16.86
C PHE A 440 -9.99 6.56 -17.28
N ALA A 441 -11.25 6.07 -17.32
CA ALA A 441 -11.52 4.74 -17.84
C ALA A 441 -11.19 4.65 -19.34
N ASP A 442 -10.60 3.53 -19.76
CA ASP A 442 -10.45 3.19 -21.16
C ASP A 442 -11.82 2.84 -21.75
N LEU A 443 -12.16 3.49 -22.86
CA LEU A 443 -13.39 3.20 -23.58
C LEU A 443 -13.17 2.11 -24.64
N THR A 444 -14.23 1.35 -24.93
CA THR A 444 -14.23 0.37 -26.01
C THR A 444 -15.25 0.74 -27.07
N ARG A 445 -14.87 0.59 -28.34
CA ARG A 445 -15.74 0.84 -29.48
C ARG A 445 -15.36 -0.05 -30.64
N ASN A 446 -16.36 -0.66 -31.28
CA ASN A 446 -16.11 -1.56 -32.40
C ASN A 446 -15.38 -0.84 -33.54
N ASN A 447 -14.32 -1.48 -34.06
CA ASN A 447 -13.49 -1.03 -35.19
C ASN A 447 -12.66 0.24 -34.96
N PHE A 448 -12.57 0.74 -33.73
CA PHE A 448 -11.72 1.88 -33.39
C PHE A 448 -10.84 1.56 -32.18
N ALA A 449 -9.61 2.03 -32.19
CA ALA A 449 -8.72 1.97 -31.04
C ALA A 449 -8.85 3.25 -30.21
N PHE A 450 -9.03 3.11 -28.90
CA PHE A 450 -9.06 4.25 -27.99
C PHE A 450 -7.65 4.82 -27.82
N GLY A 451 -7.45 6.08 -28.22
CA GLY A 451 -6.17 6.79 -28.17
C GLY A 451 -5.90 7.52 -26.85
N GLY A 452 -6.89 7.56 -25.95
CA GLY A 452 -6.84 8.30 -24.69
C GLY A 452 -7.74 9.53 -24.67
N TRP A 453 -7.59 10.31 -23.60
CA TRP A 453 -8.34 11.53 -23.31
C TRP A 453 -7.49 12.77 -23.64
N TYR A 454 -8.03 13.70 -24.43
CA TYR A 454 -7.30 14.87 -24.93
C TYR A 454 -8.04 16.17 -24.66
N THR A 455 -7.31 17.27 -24.53
CA THR A 455 -7.88 18.61 -24.29
C THR A 455 -8.68 19.19 -25.46
N GLU A 456 -8.54 18.63 -26.68
CA GLU A 456 -9.27 19.07 -27.87
C GLU A 456 -9.78 17.88 -28.70
N LYS A 457 -10.85 18.08 -29.47
CA LYS A 457 -11.50 17.01 -30.26
C LYS A 457 -10.63 16.37 -31.34
N GLY A 458 -9.71 17.14 -31.92
CA GLY A 458 -8.85 16.73 -33.04
C GLY A 458 -7.36 16.96 -32.79
N GLY A 459 -6.95 17.12 -31.54
CA GLY A 459 -5.58 17.51 -31.20
C GLY A 459 -5.43 17.70 -29.70
N GLY A 460 -4.69 18.74 -29.32
CA GLY A 460 -4.43 19.06 -27.92
C GLY A 460 -3.45 18.11 -27.24
N THR A 461 -3.28 18.31 -25.94
CA THR A 461 -2.44 17.48 -25.08
C THR A 461 -3.24 16.30 -24.54
N LYS A 462 -2.65 15.10 -24.58
CA LYS A 462 -3.16 13.90 -23.92
C LYS A 462 -3.07 14.09 -22.40
N ILE A 463 -4.15 13.76 -21.69
CA ILE A 463 -4.24 13.84 -20.23
C ILE A 463 -4.42 12.42 -19.69
N GLU A 464 -3.45 11.95 -18.91
CA GLU A 464 -3.47 10.59 -18.35
C GLU A 464 -3.90 10.55 -16.88
N ASN A 465 -3.87 11.69 -16.19
CA ASN A 465 -4.22 11.83 -14.78
C ASN A 465 -4.59 13.28 -14.45
N PHE A 466 -5.15 13.51 -13.25
CA PHE A 466 -5.54 14.85 -12.80
C PHE A 466 -4.36 15.80 -12.56
N GLU A 467 -3.12 15.30 -12.40
CA GLU A 467 -1.93 16.15 -12.23
C GLU A 467 -1.61 16.96 -13.49
N GLU A 468 -2.06 16.49 -14.66
CA GLU A 468 -1.85 17.15 -15.95
C GLU A 468 -2.94 18.18 -16.31
N ILE A 469 -4.01 18.25 -15.52
CA ILE A 469 -5.08 19.23 -15.73
C ILE A 469 -4.66 20.58 -15.17
N SER A 470 -4.59 21.57 -16.04
CA SER A 470 -4.33 22.96 -15.66
C SER A 470 -5.64 23.76 -15.63
N GLY A 471 -5.87 24.52 -14.56
CA GLY A 471 -7.04 25.40 -14.44
C GLY A 471 -8.24 24.77 -13.72
N ASP A 472 -9.43 25.35 -13.92
CA ASP A 472 -10.69 24.99 -13.24
C ASP A 472 -11.38 23.78 -13.92
N ASP A 473 -12.49 24.03 -14.61
CA ASP A 473 -13.27 22.99 -15.29
C ASP A 473 -12.68 22.69 -16.68
N VAL A 474 -12.62 21.42 -17.04
CA VAL A 474 -12.08 20.96 -18.33
C VAL A 474 -12.98 19.92 -18.97
N THR A 475 -13.05 19.93 -20.30
CA THR A 475 -13.62 18.84 -21.08
C THR A 475 -12.49 18.09 -21.79
N LEU A 476 -12.42 16.79 -21.57
CA LEU A 476 -11.52 15.89 -22.26
C LEU A 476 -12.30 15.10 -23.31
N TYR A 477 -11.71 14.96 -24.48
CA TYR A 477 -12.29 14.31 -25.64
C TYR A 477 -11.57 13.00 -25.90
N ALA A 478 -12.33 11.91 -26.02
CA ALA A 478 -11.79 10.65 -26.46
C ALA A 478 -11.26 10.78 -27.90
N HIS A 479 -10.06 10.27 -28.15
CA HIS A 479 -9.53 10.13 -29.50
C HIS A 479 -9.74 8.70 -29.98
N TRP A 480 -10.31 8.54 -31.17
CA TRP A 480 -10.62 7.25 -31.77
C TRP A 480 -9.83 7.06 -33.05
N TRP A 481 -8.88 6.14 -33.01
CA TRP A 481 -8.07 5.81 -34.17
C TRP A 481 -8.75 4.76 -35.03
N GLY A 482 -8.83 5.03 -36.33
CA GLY A 482 -9.32 4.07 -37.32
C GLY A 482 -8.36 2.88 -37.49
N ALA A 483 -8.72 1.99 -38.42
CA ALA A 483 -7.85 0.87 -38.80
C ALA A 483 -6.53 1.37 -39.40
N TRP A 484 -5.47 0.59 -39.19
CA TRP A 484 -4.19 0.79 -39.84
C TRP A 484 -4.29 0.62 -41.36
N SER A 485 -3.47 1.38 -42.07
CA SER A 485 -3.25 1.26 -43.52
C SER A 485 -1.76 1.33 -43.81
N ILE A 486 -1.25 0.41 -44.63
CA ILE A 486 0.15 0.40 -45.03
C ILE A 486 0.44 1.62 -45.91
N SER A 487 1.39 2.45 -45.49
CA SER A 487 1.87 3.61 -46.24
C SER A 487 3.16 3.31 -47.01
N GLU A 488 3.94 2.33 -46.54
CA GLU A 488 5.15 1.83 -47.20
C GLU A 488 5.22 0.30 -47.02
N ASP A 489 5.22 -0.44 -48.12
CA ASP A 489 5.19 -1.90 -48.09
C ASP A 489 6.50 -2.46 -47.50
N PRO A 490 6.45 -3.35 -46.49
CA PRO A 490 7.61 -4.10 -46.05
C PRO A 490 8.04 -5.13 -47.09
N THR A 491 9.32 -5.50 -47.07
CA THR A 491 9.85 -6.63 -47.84
C THR A 491 10.13 -7.81 -46.92
N LEU A 492 10.69 -8.92 -47.43
CA LEU A 492 11.11 -10.04 -46.59
C LEU A 492 12.21 -9.65 -45.58
N THR A 493 12.99 -8.62 -45.87
CA THR A 493 14.16 -8.22 -45.06
C THR A 493 14.06 -6.80 -44.52
N GLU A 494 13.29 -5.92 -45.15
CA GLU A 494 13.16 -4.51 -44.77
C GLU A 494 11.79 -4.22 -44.16
N SER A 495 11.80 -3.40 -43.11
CA SER A 495 10.59 -2.90 -42.45
C SER A 495 9.78 -1.99 -43.38
N GLY A 496 8.48 -1.91 -43.15
CA GLY A 496 7.58 -0.98 -43.82
C GLY A 496 7.07 0.08 -42.86
N LYS A 497 5.99 0.76 -43.27
CA LYS A 497 5.27 1.73 -42.45
C LYS A 497 3.77 1.55 -42.54
N ALA A 498 3.09 1.83 -41.45
CA ALA A 498 1.63 1.92 -41.40
C ALA A 498 1.21 3.26 -40.81
N VAL A 499 0.11 3.78 -41.33
CA VAL A 499 -0.53 5.02 -40.89
C VAL A 499 -1.99 4.76 -40.54
N ARG A 500 -2.50 5.46 -39.53
CA ARG A 500 -3.94 5.55 -39.26
C ARG A 500 -4.32 6.99 -38.97
N SER A 501 -5.60 7.29 -39.09
CA SER A 501 -6.14 8.64 -38.88
C SER A 501 -7.15 8.68 -37.75
N LEU A 502 -7.26 9.85 -37.13
CA LEU A 502 -8.23 10.14 -36.10
C LEU A 502 -9.62 10.30 -36.71
N GLU A 503 -10.63 9.67 -36.11
CA GLU A 503 -12.01 9.75 -36.59
C GLU A 503 -12.52 11.20 -36.64
N GLY A 504 -13.09 11.61 -37.77
CA GLY A 504 -13.59 12.97 -37.99
C GLY A 504 -12.50 14.01 -38.29
N TYR A 505 -11.22 13.67 -38.10
CA TYR A 505 -10.07 14.56 -38.31
C TYR A 505 -8.99 13.86 -39.16
N PRO A 506 -9.23 13.61 -40.46
CA PRO A 506 -8.35 12.78 -41.30
C PRO A 506 -6.93 13.34 -41.49
N ASN A 507 -6.70 14.63 -41.21
CA ASN A 507 -5.37 15.25 -41.27
C ASN A 507 -4.53 14.99 -40.01
N VAL A 508 -5.11 14.38 -38.98
CA VAL A 508 -4.44 14.02 -37.74
C VAL A 508 -4.14 12.53 -37.83
N THR A 509 -2.86 12.20 -38.00
CA THR A 509 -2.40 10.85 -38.29
C THR A 509 -1.31 10.42 -37.33
N GLU A 510 -1.25 9.12 -37.03
CA GLU A 510 -0.07 8.49 -36.45
C GLU A 510 0.55 7.54 -37.46
N GLU A 511 1.89 7.52 -37.53
CA GLU A 511 2.68 6.63 -38.37
C GLU A 511 3.60 5.79 -37.48
N ILE A 512 3.69 4.50 -37.77
CA ILE A 512 4.59 3.57 -37.10
C ILE A 512 5.42 2.79 -38.12
N THR A 513 6.59 2.35 -37.69
CA THR A 513 7.38 1.34 -38.42
C THR A 513 6.79 -0.04 -38.15
N ILE A 514 6.54 -0.82 -39.21
CA ILE A 514 6.06 -2.20 -39.10
C ILE A 514 7.18 -3.20 -39.48
N PRO A 515 7.28 -4.37 -38.81
CA PRO A 515 8.33 -5.35 -39.10
C PRO A 515 8.31 -5.86 -40.54
N ASN A 516 9.47 -6.37 -40.98
CA ASN A 516 9.59 -7.03 -42.28
C ASN A 516 8.74 -8.31 -42.33
N LEU A 517 8.45 -8.80 -43.54
CA LEU A 517 7.55 -9.94 -43.78
C LEU A 517 8.08 -11.29 -43.28
N SER A 518 9.34 -11.38 -42.83
CA SER A 518 9.89 -12.59 -42.22
C SER A 518 9.51 -12.73 -40.73
N ASP A 519 9.00 -11.67 -40.11
CA ASP A 519 8.52 -11.71 -38.73
C ASP A 519 7.13 -12.37 -38.67
N GLU A 520 7.15 -13.68 -38.40
CA GLU A 520 5.93 -14.50 -38.28
C GLU A 520 5.06 -14.14 -37.06
N SER A 521 5.56 -13.34 -36.12
CA SER A 521 4.74 -12.84 -35.00
C SER A 521 3.76 -11.74 -35.44
N VAL A 522 4.06 -11.03 -36.54
CA VAL A 522 3.22 -9.98 -37.11
C VAL A 522 2.51 -10.44 -38.38
N TRP A 523 3.22 -11.15 -39.26
CA TRP A 523 2.73 -11.48 -40.59
C TRP A 523 2.32 -12.93 -40.72
N THR A 524 1.06 -13.14 -41.13
CA THR A 524 0.59 -14.47 -41.51
C THR A 524 0.61 -14.63 -43.02
N LYS A 525 1.36 -15.61 -43.53
CA LYS A 525 1.29 -16.05 -44.92
C LYS A 525 -0.03 -16.78 -45.17
N LYS A 526 -0.98 -16.15 -45.87
CA LYS A 526 -2.32 -16.72 -46.08
C LYS A 526 -2.46 -17.52 -47.37
N TYR A 527 -1.93 -16.99 -48.46
CA TYR A 527 -2.11 -17.57 -49.79
C TYR A 527 -0.80 -17.56 -50.57
N THR A 528 -0.58 -18.60 -51.35
CA THR A 528 0.53 -18.69 -52.29
C THR A 528 0.02 -19.18 -53.62
N LYS A 529 0.20 -18.36 -54.65
CA LYS A 529 0.10 -18.80 -56.04
C LYS A 529 1.53 -19.08 -56.51
N PRO A 530 1.91 -20.35 -56.76
CA PRO A 530 3.25 -20.64 -57.26
C PRO A 530 3.47 -19.99 -58.62
N ALA A 531 4.71 -19.55 -58.87
CA ALA A 531 5.11 -19.10 -60.19
C ALA A 531 5.22 -20.29 -61.16
N THR A 532 4.85 -20.06 -62.41
CA THR A 532 5.06 -21.01 -63.52
C THR A 532 6.02 -20.38 -64.53
N MET A 533 6.38 -21.15 -65.56
CA MET A 533 7.19 -20.65 -66.67
C MET A 533 6.42 -19.61 -67.50
N ALA A 534 5.08 -19.71 -67.54
CA ALA A 534 4.22 -18.81 -68.29
C ALA A 534 3.76 -17.57 -67.50
N ALA A 535 3.60 -17.68 -66.18
CA ALA A 535 3.00 -16.65 -65.34
C ALA A 535 3.72 -16.47 -64.00
N GLU A 536 3.79 -15.22 -63.54
CA GLU A 536 4.30 -14.89 -62.22
C GLU A 536 3.45 -15.52 -61.13
N GLY A 537 4.12 -15.90 -60.04
CA GLY A 537 3.47 -16.31 -58.81
C GLY A 537 3.31 -15.13 -57.87
N TRP A 538 2.73 -15.37 -56.70
CA TRP A 538 2.73 -14.39 -55.62
C TRP A 538 2.47 -15.05 -54.27
N VAL A 539 2.87 -14.36 -53.21
CA VAL A 539 2.55 -14.71 -51.83
C VAL A 539 1.82 -13.53 -51.19
N LEU A 540 0.71 -13.80 -50.50
CA LEU A 540 -0.03 -12.80 -49.74
C LEU A 540 0.23 -12.96 -48.24
N TYR A 541 0.73 -11.89 -47.65
CA TYR A 541 0.91 -11.73 -46.21
C TYR A 541 -0.19 -10.83 -45.67
N THR A 542 -0.75 -11.19 -44.52
CA THR A 542 -1.83 -10.43 -43.86
C THR A 542 -1.46 -10.18 -42.40
N SER A 543 -1.70 -8.97 -41.91
CA SER A 543 -1.55 -8.58 -40.52
C SER A 543 -2.68 -7.64 -40.10
N GLU A 544 -2.64 -7.15 -38.86
CA GLU A 544 -3.52 -6.07 -38.40
C GLU A 544 -3.31 -4.75 -39.16
N TYR A 545 -2.14 -4.58 -39.80
CA TYR A 545 -1.78 -3.37 -40.55
C TYR A 545 -2.32 -3.36 -41.98
N GLY A 546 -2.69 -4.54 -42.51
CA GLY A 546 -3.21 -4.71 -43.87
C GLY A 546 -2.64 -5.94 -44.57
N ASN A 547 -2.67 -5.90 -45.91
CA ASN A 547 -2.25 -7.00 -46.76
C ASN A 547 -1.10 -6.57 -47.67
N VAL A 548 -0.04 -7.39 -47.76
CA VAL A 548 1.11 -7.17 -48.64
C VAL A 548 1.26 -8.34 -49.59
N LYS A 549 1.40 -8.04 -50.89
CA LYS A 549 1.54 -9.03 -51.95
C LYS A 549 2.95 -8.99 -52.52
N ILE A 550 3.72 -10.05 -52.29
CA ILE A 550 5.03 -10.23 -52.90
C ILE A 550 4.88 -11.03 -54.19
N THR A 551 5.29 -10.44 -55.32
CA THR A 551 5.33 -11.13 -56.62
C THR A 551 6.52 -12.09 -56.65
N LEU A 552 6.27 -13.32 -57.06
CA LEU A 552 7.31 -14.31 -57.35
C LEU A 552 7.60 -14.24 -58.85
N PRO A 553 8.88 -14.04 -59.25
CA PRO A 553 9.23 -14.01 -60.67
C PRO A 553 8.84 -15.32 -61.35
N LYS A 554 8.64 -15.27 -62.67
CA LYS A 554 8.44 -16.48 -63.46
C LYS A 554 9.62 -17.43 -63.22
N LYS A 555 9.33 -18.73 -63.26
CA LYS A 555 10.41 -19.72 -63.29
C LYS A 555 11.13 -19.62 -64.63
N ASP A 556 12.45 -19.82 -64.60
CA ASP A 556 13.22 -19.94 -65.83
C ASP A 556 12.70 -21.11 -66.68
N TRP A 557 12.84 -20.96 -68.00
CA TRP A 557 12.51 -22.05 -68.91
C TRP A 557 13.60 -23.13 -68.82
N GLU A 558 13.21 -24.41 -68.80
CA GLU A 558 14.09 -25.57 -68.81
C GLU A 558 13.77 -26.44 -70.03
N TYR A 559 14.78 -27.10 -70.58
CA TYR A 559 14.58 -28.03 -71.70
C TYR A 559 13.70 -29.21 -71.27
N GLY A 560 12.66 -29.47 -72.06
CA GLY A 560 11.70 -30.51 -71.74
C GLY A 560 10.93 -30.97 -72.96
N ILE A 561 10.38 -32.17 -72.88
CA ILE A 561 9.47 -32.70 -73.90
C ILE A 561 8.35 -33.45 -73.20
N THR A 562 7.11 -33.22 -73.63
CA THR A 562 5.92 -33.85 -73.05
C THR A 562 4.94 -34.25 -74.14
N TYR A 563 4.12 -35.25 -73.87
CA TYR A 563 2.99 -35.61 -74.72
C TYR A 563 1.69 -35.30 -73.98
N LYS A 564 0.87 -34.43 -74.56
CA LYS A 564 -0.44 -34.04 -74.00
C LYS A 564 -1.42 -33.70 -75.12
N ASP A 565 -2.70 -33.96 -74.90
CA ASP A 565 -3.79 -33.66 -75.85
C ASP A 565 -3.53 -34.18 -77.28
N GLY A 566 -2.95 -35.38 -77.39
CA GLY A 566 -2.66 -36.02 -78.68
C GLY A 566 -1.51 -35.39 -79.45
N SER A 567 -0.61 -34.65 -78.81
CA SER A 567 0.53 -33.99 -79.46
C SER A 567 1.76 -33.90 -78.56
N VAL A 568 2.93 -33.90 -79.19
CA VAL A 568 4.19 -33.62 -78.50
C VAL A 568 4.38 -32.11 -78.38
N TYR A 569 4.82 -31.67 -77.21
CA TYR A 569 5.22 -30.30 -76.94
C TYR A 569 6.66 -30.30 -76.44
N ILE A 570 7.46 -29.36 -76.95
CA ILE A 570 8.82 -29.12 -76.47
C ILE A 570 8.87 -27.82 -75.69
N THR A 571 9.68 -27.81 -74.65
CA THR A 571 10.01 -26.64 -73.85
C THR A 571 11.46 -26.29 -74.11
N VAL A 572 11.74 -25.05 -74.48
CA VAL A 572 13.10 -24.59 -74.81
C VAL A 572 13.45 -23.31 -74.08
N THR A 573 14.74 -23.09 -73.86
CA THR A 573 15.25 -21.99 -73.03
C THR A 573 15.64 -20.76 -73.84
N GLU A 574 15.71 -20.87 -75.18
CA GLU A 574 16.16 -19.79 -76.06
C GLU A 574 15.59 -19.91 -77.49
N GLU A 575 15.80 -18.87 -78.30
CA GLU A 575 15.49 -18.89 -79.73
C GLU A 575 16.55 -19.71 -80.47
N SER A 576 16.16 -20.88 -81.00
CA SER A 576 17.07 -21.72 -81.77
C SER A 576 16.31 -22.69 -82.69
N SER A 577 17.07 -23.50 -83.41
CA SER A 577 16.55 -24.66 -84.11
C SER A 577 16.77 -25.92 -83.29
N TYR A 578 15.71 -26.67 -83.06
CA TYR A 578 15.75 -27.95 -82.34
C TYR A 578 15.30 -29.08 -83.24
N ILE A 579 15.69 -30.31 -82.90
CA ILE A 579 15.28 -31.51 -83.61
C ILE A 579 14.51 -32.39 -82.63
N VAL A 580 13.29 -32.78 -82.99
CA VAL A 580 12.52 -33.78 -82.26
C VAL A 580 12.49 -35.06 -83.07
N ARG A 581 13.07 -36.13 -82.50
CA ARG A 581 13.07 -37.46 -83.09
C ARG A 581 11.97 -38.30 -82.46
N PHE A 582 11.10 -38.84 -83.29
CA PHE A 582 10.06 -39.78 -82.91
C PHE A 582 10.49 -41.18 -83.30
N LYS A 583 10.25 -42.17 -82.43
CA LYS A 583 10.59 -43.58 -82.67
C LYS A 583 9.48 -44.50 -82.16
N CYS A 584 9.04 -45.45 -82.99
CA CYS A 584 8.23 -46.61 -82.56
C CYS A 584 8.68 -47.86 -83.32
N GLY A 585 9.13 -48.90 -82.59
CA GLY A 585 9.82 -50.04 -83.21
C GLY A 585 11.05 -49.60 -84.02
N ASP A 586 11.09 -50.01 -85.29
CA ASP A 586 12.14 -49.61 -86.26
C ASP A 586 11.81 -48.32 -87.03
N ASN A 587 10.62 -47.76 -86.87
CA ASN A 587 10.21 -46.53 -87.55
C ASN A 587 10.75 -45.30 -86.79
N VAL A 588 11.48 -44.42 -87.49
CA VAL A 588 12.09 -43.20 -86.93
C VAL A 588 11.79 -42.02 -87.84
N GLY A 589 11.38 -40.89 -87.27
CA GLY A 589 11.17 -39.66 -88.01
C GLY A 589 11.61 -38.42 -87.23
N ASP A 590 12.30 -37.51 -87.91
CA ASP A 590 12.78 -36.25 -87.32
C ASP A 590 11.93 -35.06 -87.75
N ARG A 591 11.68 -34.16 -86.80
CA ARG A 591 11.03 -32.87 -87.05
C ARG A 591 11.94 -31.75 -86.58
N LYS A 592 12.36 -30.88 -87.52
CA LYS A 592 13.00 -29.61 -87.17
C LYS A 592 11.95 -28.62 -86.67
N VAL A 593 12.20 -28.00 -85.53
CA VAL A 593 11.36 -26.97 -84.91
C VAL A 593 12.20 -25.71 -84.76
N ILE A 594 11.74 -24.60 -85.35
CA ILE A 594 12.37 -23.30 -85.19
C ILE A 594 11.52 -22.52 -84.20
N THR A 595 12.12 -22.15 -83.07
CA THR A 595 11.46 -21.41 -82.00
C THR A 595 11.75 -19.91 -82.18
N ASN A 596 10.98 -19.05 -81.52
CA ASN A 596 11.14 -17.59 -81.56
C ASN A 596 11.47 -17.01 -80.17
N GLY A 597 12.07 -17.84 -79.31
CA GLY A 597 12.42 -17.51 -77.93
C GLY A 597 12.14 -18.67 -76.96
N ALA A 598 12.44 -18.45 -75.69
CA ALA A 598 12.10 -19.39 -74.62
C ALA A 598 10.58 -19.59 -74.52
N GLY A 599 10.12 -20.84 -74.47
CA GLY A 599 8.69 -21.14 -74.52
C GLY A 599 8.36 -22.61 -74.72
N GLU A 600 7.06 -22.91 -74.69
CA GLU A 600 6.51 -24.22 -75.05
C GLU A 600 5.97 -24.19 -76.48
N TYR A 601 6.38 -25.15 -77.30
CA TYR A 601 6.04 -25.23 -78.72
C TYR A 601 5.44 -26.60 -79.05
N ARG A 602 4.29 -26.60 -79.72
CA ARG A 602 3.68 -27.83 -80.24
C ARG A 602 4.48 -28.36 -81.42
N VAL A 603 4.79 -29.65 -81.39
CA VAL A 603 5.53 -30.36 -82.43
C VAL A 603 4.60 -31.35 -83.11
N MET A 604 4.41 -31.16 -84.42
CA MET A 604 3.64 -32.09 -85.24
C MET A 604 4.52 -33.27 -85.65
N ASN A 605 3.91 -34.45 -85.78
CA ASN A 605 4.59 -35.63 -86.31
C ASN A 605 5.20 -35.33 -87.71
N PRO A 606 6.37 -35.92 -88.02
CA PRO A 606 6.91 -35.92 -89.38
C PRO A 606 5.88 -36.52 -90.36
N LYS A 607 5.85 -36.02 -91.61
CA LYS A 607 4.86 -36.48 -92.61
C LYS A 607 4.98 -37.96 -92.92
N ASP A 608 6.19 -38.50 -92.82
CA ASP A 608 6.51 -39.90 -93.16
C ASP A 608 6.57 -40.80 -91.92
N PHE A 609 6.11 -40.31 -90.76
CA PHE A 609 6.08 -41.05 -89.51
C PHE A 609 4.63 -41.27 -89.04
N THR A 610 4.20 -42.53 -89.01
CA THR A 610 2.90 -42.93 -88.45
C THR A 610 3.15 -43.53 -87.06
N PRO A 611 2.72 -42.88 -85.97
CA PRO A 611 2.87 -43.41 -84.61
C PRO A 611 1.97 -44.63 -84.41
N SER A 612 2.45 -45.66 -83.70
CA SER A 612 1.66 -46.82 -83.27
C SER A 612 2.31 -47.49 -82.06
N GLY A 613 1.51 -47.88 -81.05
CA GLY A 613 2.02 -48.48 -79.81
C GLY A 613 2.91 -47.51 -79.02
N THR A 614 3.98 -48.01 -78.41
CA THR A 614 4.92 -47.19 -77.64
C THR A 614 5.77 -46.30 -78.55
N VAL A 615 5.64 -44.99 -78.39
CA VAL A 615 6.43 -43.97 -79.09
C VAL A 615 7.36 -43.27 -78.11
N THR A 616 8.65 -43.21 -78.45
CA THR A 616 9.64 -42.36 -77.77
C THR A 616 9.85 -41.09 -78.60
N ALA A 617 9.67 -39.92 -77.99
CA ALA A 617 10.03 -38.64 -78.58
C ALA A 617 11.21 -38.02 -77.81
N THR A 618 12.29 -37.73 -78.51
CA THR A 618 13.50 -37.11 -77.94
C THR A 618 13.77 -35.76 -78.56
N LEU A 619 13.89 -34.74 -77.73
CA LEU A 619 14.32 -33.38 -78.07
C LEU A 619 15.85 -33.32 -78.07
N TYR A 620 16.41 -32.82 -79.16
CA TYR A 620 17.83 -32.52 -79.33
C TYR A 620 18.04 -31.04 -79.66
N ASP A 621 19.22 -30.53 -79.32
CA ASP A 621 19.72 -29.29 -79.91
C ASP A 621 20.07 -29.47 -81.41
N ILE A 622 20.50 -28.41 -82.07
CA ILE A 622 20.87 -28.46 -83.49
C ILE A 622 22.11 -29.32 -83.77
N GLU A 623 22.93 -29.58 -82.75
CA GLU A 623 24.15 -30.39 -82.81
C GLU A 623 23.88 -31.88 -82.49
N MET A 624 22.61 -32.25 -82.27
CA MET A 624 22.16 -33.59 -81.90
C MET A 624 22.60 -34.04 -80.48
N ASN A 625 22.80 -33.10 -79.54
CA ASN A 625 22.90 -33.44 -78.13
C ASN A 625 21.49 -33.61 -77.54
N GLU A 626 21.25 -34.72 -76.85
CA GLU A 626 19.96 -35.01 -76.23
C GLU A 626 19.69 -34.05 -75.07
N LEU A 627 18.54 -33.37 -75.13
CA LEU A 627 18.11 -32.40 -74.11
C LEU A 627 17.03 -32.97 -73.20
N ALA A 628 16.05 -33.70 -73.76
CA ALA A 628 14.98 -34.33 -73.01
C ALA A 628 14.29 -35.45 -73.82
N THR A 629 13.72 -36.44 -73.15
CA THR A 629 12.98 -37.54 -73.79
C THR A 629 11.66 -37.81 -73.06
N VAL A 630 10.62 -38.19 -73.81
CA VAL A 630 9.35 -38.69 -73.28
C VAL A 630 8.91 -39.94 -74.03
N GLU A 631 8.31 -40.89 -73.33
CA GLU A 631 7.63 -42.05 -73.91
C GLU A 631 6.13 -41.96 -73.69
N TYR A 632 5.35 -42.32 -74.70
CA TYR A 632 3.90 -42.31 -74.65
C TYR A 632 3.29 -43.39 -75.56
N GLU A 633 2.08 -43.81 -75.24
CA GLU A 633 1.31 -44.78 -76.03
C GLU A 633 0.38 -44.07 -77.01
N VAL A 634 0.24 -44.62 -78.20
CA VAL A 634 -0.73 -44.20 -79.22
C VAL A 634 -1.54 -45.42 -79.65
N GLU A 635 -2.86 -45.30 -79.61
CA GLU A 635 -3.80 -46.36 -80.01
C GLU A 635 -3.64 -46.82 -81.46
#